data_AF-A0AAW3FDR5-F1
#
_entry.id   AF-A0AAW3FDR5-F1
#
_cell.length_a   1.000
_cell.length_b   1.000
_cell.length_c   1.000
_cell.angle_alpha   90.00
_cell.angle_beta   90.00
_cell.angle_gamma   90.00
#
_symmetry.space_group_name_H-M   'P 1'
#
loop_
_entity.id
_entity.type
_entity.pdbx_description
1 polymer ?
#
loop_
_entity_poly.entity_id
_entity_poly.type
_entity_poly.pdbx_seq_one_letter_code
_entity_poly.pdbx_strand_id
1 'polypeptide(L)'
;MKKLFTLIAIALMGVANLQAQTVTINKKDGSSVTFETKDIKDIKFVPAASSNEEVYTGKGKIKIGGMFGPYTAESSSYTIVKNADGTINVTVAEEKYKDLPVMGNTVIGTYTVKNIAYDEATKTYSRELAKDGIKVHVKGNTMDKDLDFIKSSKITIKFVGTDSISVNSVYEFTGMPMDIKAEFNGQKK
;
A
#
# COMPACT_ATOMS: atom_id res chain seq x y z
N MET A 1 17.92 12.97 -18.13
CA MET A 1 19.28 13.53 -18.04
C MET A 1 19.96 13.01 -16.78
N LYS A 2 20.87 12.03 -16.89
CA LYS A 2 21.63 11.50 -15.74
C LYS A 2 22.72 12.52 -15.40
N LYS A 3 22.60 13.24 -14.28
CA LYS A 3 23.63 14.17 -13.83
C LYS A 3 24.74 13.36 -13.15
N LEU A 4 25.87 13.21 -13.82
CA LEU A 4 27.11 12.68 -13.26
C LEU A 4 27.70 13.77 -12.36
N PHE A 5 27.75 13.52 -11.05
CA PHE A 5 28.51 14.36 -10.12
C PHE A 5 29.93 13.82 -10.07
N THR A 6 30.83 14.43 -10.83
CA THR A 6 32.26 14.15 -10.77
C THR A 6 32.80 14.71 -9.46
N LEU A 7 33.25 13.82 -8.56
CA LEU A 7 33.99 14.23 -7.36
C LEU A 7 35.37 14.75 -7.81
N ILE A 8 35.65 16.03 -7.59
CA ILE A 8 36.99 16.59 -7.79
C ILE A 8 37.83 16.15 -6.60
N ALA A 9 38.74 15.19 -6.82
CA ALA A 9 39.79 14.89 -5.86
C ALA A 9 40.76 16.07 -5.84
N ILE A 10 40.70 16.90 -4.80
CA ILE A 10 41.68 17.96 -4.57
C ILE A 10 43.00 17.27 -4.24
N ALA A 11 43.99 17.41 -5.13
CA ALA A 11 45.35 16.94 -4.90
C ALA A 11 45.92 17.67 -3.68
N LEU A 12 46.25 16.90 -2.64
CA LEU A 12 46.88 17.39 -1.42
C LEU A 12 48.32 17.84 -1.75
N MET A 13 48.52 19.14 -1.96
CA MET A 13 49.87 19.71 -1.95
C MET A 13 50.38 19.68 -0.51
N GLY A 14 51.55 19.05 -0.33
CA GLY A 14 52.17 18.85 0.97
C GLY A 14 52.46 20.16 1.67
N VAL A 15 51.97 20.28 2.90
CA VAL A 15 52.55 21.13 3.93
C VAL A 15 52.41 20.38 5.25
N ALA A 16 53.55 20.18 5.89
CA ALA A 16 53.70 19.56 7.19
C ALA A 16 53.09 20.44 8.28
N ASN A 17 51.77 20.33 8.46
CA ASN A 17 51.08 20.68 9.69
C ASN A 17 50.00 19.62 9.89
N LEU A 18 50.19 18.75 10.88
CA LEU A 18 49.30 17.64 11.24
C LEU A 18 48.02 18.20 11.91
N GLN A 19 47.28 19.07 11.24
CA GLN A 19 45.93 19.41 11.68
C GLN A 19 44.98 18.28 11.29
N ALA A 20 44.11 17.87 12.22
CA ALA A 20 43.12 16.84 11.98
C ALA A 20 42.27 17.22 10.75
N GLN A 21 42.19 16.31 9.79
CA GLN A 21 41.40 16.53 8.58
C GLN A 21 39.93 16.21 8.87
N THR A 22 39.01 16.94 8.23
CA THR A 22 37.57 16.74 8.38
C THR A 22 36.90 16.48 7.04
N VAL A 23 35.82 15.70 7.04
CA VAL A 23 34.92 15.52 5.89
C VAL A 23 33.60 16.21 6.19
N THR A 24 33.19 17.14 5.32
CA THR A 24 31.91 17.85 5.43
C THR A 24 30.96 17.42 4.32
N ILE A 25 29.75 16.99 4.69
CA ILE A 25 28.64 16.66 3.80
C ILE A 25 27.62 17.79 3.84
N ASN A 26 27.47 18.50 2.72
CA ASN A 26 26.47 19.56 2.58
C ASN A 26 25.15 18.96 2.07
N LYS A 27 24.06 19.18 2.81
CA LYS A 27 22.71 18.73 2.45
C LYS A 27 21.99 19.80 1.62
N LYS A 28 20.97 19.37 0.88
CA LYS A 28 20.16 20.25 0.02
C LYS A 28 19.30 21.26 0.80
N ASP A 29 19.00 20.97 2.06
CA ASP A 29 18.28 21.87 2.97
C ASP A 29 19.18 22.99 3.52
N GLY A 30 20.45 23.05 3.10
CA GLY A 30 21.42 24.04 3.55
C GLY A 30 22.14 23.66 4.84
N SER A 31 21.78 22.56 5.49
CA SER A 31 22.49 22.06 6.67
C SER A 31 23.73 21.23 6.26
N SER A 32 24.70 21.11 7.16
CA SER A 32 25.91 20.33 6.93
C SER A 32 26.19 19.39 8.09
N VAL A 33 26.87 18.29 7.79
CA VAL A 33 27.41 17.37 8.80
C VAL A 33 28.91 17.25 8.58
N THR A 34 29.69 17.43 9.63
CA THR A 34 31.16 17.35 9.58
C THR A 34 31.64 16.22 10.49
N PHE A 35 32.56 15.41 9.97
CA PHE A 35 33.19 14.30 10.67
C PHE A 35 34.70 14.51 10.72
N GLU A 36 35.36 14.18 11.82
CA GLU A 36 36.81 14.02 11.83
C GLU A 36 37.19 12.75 11.07
N THR A 37 38.24 12.80 10.25
CA THR A 37 38.62 11.65 9.41
C THR A 37 39.03 10.42 10.22
N LYS A 38 39.55 10.61 11.44
CA LYS A 38 39.91 9.51 12.36
C LYS A 38 38.70 8.67 12.79
N ASP A 39 37.49 9.24 12.73
CA ASP A 39 36.26 8.58 13.16
C ASP A 39 35.57 7.82 12.00
N ILE A 40 36.12 7.91 10.78
CA ILE A 40 35.54 7.31 9.57
C ILE A 40 36.26 6.00 9.24
N LYS A 41 35.55 4.88 9.35
CA LYS A 41 36.04 3.57 8.89
C LYS A 41 35.81 3.34 7.38
N ASP A 42 34.61 3.61 6.89
CA ASP A 42 34.23 3.49 5.47
C ASP A 42 33.03 4.38 5.12
N ILE A 43 32.88 4.74 3.83
CA ILE A 43 31.71 5.47 3.28
C ILE A 43 31.03 4.58 2.24
N LYS A 44 29.75 4.24 2.47
CA LYS A 44 28.95 3.40 1.58
C LYS A 44 27.71 4.14 1.08
N PHE A 45 27.45 4.04 -0.22
CA PHE A 45 26.21 4.49 -0.83
C PHE A 45 25.30 3.29 -1.07
N VAL A 46 24.27 3.16 -0.24
CA VAL A 46 23.20 2.17 -0.44
C VAL A 46 22.03 2.85 -1.16
N PRO A 47 21.28 2.14 -2.04
CA PRO A 47 20.07 2.68 -2.63
C PRO A 47 19.11 3.15 -1.52
N ALA A 48 18.52 4.34 -1.69
CA ALA A 48 17.37 4.71 -0.88
C ALA A 48 16.30 3.64 -1.09
N ALA A 49 15.70 3.13 -0.01
CA ALA A 49 14.61 2.16 -0.12
C ALA A 49 13.56 2.73 -1.09
N SER A 50 13.35 2.06 -2.22
CA SER A 50 12.13 2.29 -3.00
C SER A 50 10.98 2.07 -2.04
N SER A 51 9.99 2.96 -2.01
CA SER A 51 8.73 2.59 -1.36
C SER A 51 8.30 1.26 -1.96
N ASN A 52 8.18 0.21 -1.12
CA ASN A 52 7.70 -1.11 -1.55
C ASN A 52 6.19 -1.09 -1.81
N GLU A 53 5.57 0.09 -1.80
CA GLU A 53 4.17 0.33 -2.10
C GLU A 53 3.94 0.36 -3.61
N GLU A 54 3.15 -0.59 -4.07
CA GLU A 54 2.62 -0.64 -5.42
C GLU A 54 1.15 -0.22 -5.35
N VAL A 55 0.82 0.93 -5.96
CA VAL A 55 -0.55 1.44 -6.00
C VAL A 55 -1.21 1.01 -7.29
N TYR A 56 -2.33 0.31 -7.17
CA TYR A 56 -3.18 -0.09 -8.28
C TYR A 56 -4.47 0.73 -8.27
N THR A 57 -4.89 1.18 -9.44
CA THR A 57 -6.11 1.99 -9.61
C THR A 57 -7.02 1.38 -10.67
N GLY A 58 -8.32 1.60 -10.52
CA GLY A 58 -9.33 1.03 -11.39
C GLY A 58 -10.73 1.28 -10.85
N LYS A 59 -11.72 0.59 -11.41
CA LYS A 59 -13.10 0.62 -10.93
C LYS A 59 -13.38 -0.58 -10.04
N GLY A 60 -13.96 -0.35 -8.88
CA GLY A 60 -14.50 -1.40 -8.01
C GLY A 60 -15.95 -1.71 -8.39
N LYS A 61 -16.34 -2.98 -8.34
CA LYS A 61 -17.72 -3.42 -8.57
C LYS A 61 -18.21 -4.24 -7.39
N ILE A 62 -19.46 -4.04 -6.96
CA ILE A 62 -20.07 -4.86 -5.93
C ILE A 62 -21.43 -5.42 -6.36
N LYS A 63 -21.76 -6.61 -5.87
CA LYS A 63 -23.10 -7.20 -5.89
C LYS A 63 -23.51 -7.52 -4.46
N ILE A 64 -24.75 -7.20 -4.09
CA ILE A 64 -25.27 -7.36 -2.73
C ILE A 64 -26.27 -8.51 -2.77
N GLY A 65 -25.88 -9.68 -2.27
CA GLY A 65 -26.62 -10.95 -2.36
C GLY A 65 -27.28 -11.17 -3.72
N GLY A 66 -28.61 -11.34 -3.72
CA GLY A 66 -29.44 -11.55 -4.92
C GLY A 66 -30.04 -10.28 -5.53
N MET A 67 -29.64 -9.09 -5.08
CA MET A 67 -30.21 -7.82 -5.56
C MET A 67 -29.71 -7.45 -6.96
N PHE A 68 -30.43 -6.53 -7.63
CA PHE A 68 -30.04 -6.00 -8.94
C PHE A 68 -28.65 -5.30 -8.84
N GLY A 69 -27.81 -5.45 -9.86
CA GLY A 69 -26.42 -4.97 -9.84
C GLY A 69 -25.61 -5.51 -11.02
N PRO A 70 -24.31 -5.18 -11.15
CA PRO A 70 -23.42 -4.64 -10.12
C PRO A 70 -23.44 -3.11 -9.96
N TYR A 71 -23.07 -2.63 -8.77
CA TYR A 71 -22.82 -1.23 -8.46
C TYR A 71 -21.34 -0.91 -8.61
N THR A 72 -21.02 0.28 -9.13
CA THR A 72 -19.64 0.64 -9.49
C THR A 72 -19.13 1.80 -8.64
N ALA A 73 -17.93 1.65 -8.09
CA ALA A 73 -17.11 2.74 -7.61
C ALA A 73 -16.18 3.18 -8.76
N GLU A 74 -16.33 4.43 -9.22
CA GLU A 74 -15.63 4.93 -10.40
C GLU A 74 -14.12 5.11 -10.18
N SER A 75 -13.69 5.23 -8.92
CA SER A 75 -12.30 5.41 -8.55
C SER A 75 -12.01 4.62 -7.28
N SER A 76 -11.41 3.44 -7.45
CA SER A 76 -10.92 2.59 -6.38
C SER A 76 -9.41 2.48 -6.45
N SER A 77 -8.76 2.34 -5.30
CA SER A 77 -7.31 2.14 -5.24
C SER A 77 -6.92 1.12 -4.19
N TYR A 78 -5.95 0.28 -4.55
CA TYR A 78 -5.39 -0.77 -3.71
C TYR A 78 -3.89 -0.54 -3.62
N THR A 79 -3.39 -0.30 -2.41
CA THR A 79 -1.95 -0.17 -2.16
C THR A 79 -1.43 -1.48 -1.61
N ILE A 80 -0.46 -2.08 -2.31
CA ILE A 80 0.16 -3.36 -1.94
C ILE A 80 1.57 -3.09 -1.42
N VAL A 81 1.90 -3.63 -0.26
CA VAL A 81 3.27 -3.62 0.28
C VAL A 81 3.76 -5.04 0.39
N LYS A 82 4.86 -5.36 -0.30
CA LYS A 82 5.52 -6.68 -0.18
C LYS A 82 6.39 -6.70 1.08
N ASN A 83 6.12 -7.66 1.95
CA ASN A 83 6.88 -7.87 3.18
C ASN A 83 8.11 -8.75 2.89
N ALA A 84 9.12 -8.69 3.76
CA ALA A 84 10.37 -9.46 3.61
C ALA A 84 10.16 -10.97 3.73
N ASP A 85 9.10 -11.41 4.41
CA ASP A 85 8.72 -12.82 4.59
C ASP A 85 7.90 -13.40 3.41
N GLY A 86 7.73 -12.63 2.34
CA GLY A 86 6.96 -13.03 1.16
C GLY A 86 5.45 -12.85 1.30
N THR A 87 4.94 -12.38 2.45
CA THR A 87 3.54 -11.96 2.58
C THR A 87 3.32 -10.56 2.00
N ILE A 88 2.06 -10.14 1.87
CA ILE A 88 1.72 -8.77 1.46
C ILE A 88 0.79 -8.08 2.47
N ASN A 89 0.92 -6.76 2.60
CA ASN A 89 -0.11 -5.91 3.18
C ASN A 89 -0.92 -5.26 2.06
N VAL A 90 -2.23 -5.14 2.24
CA VAL A 90 -3.14 -4.53 1.28
C VAL A 90 -3.95 -3.46 1.98
N THR A 91 -3.86 -2.22 1.50
CA THR A 91 -4.75 -1.14 1.90
C THR A 91 -5.75 -0.89 0.78
N VAL A 92 -7.03 -1.06 1.09
CA VAL A 92 -8.14 -0.71 0.21
C VAL A 92 -8.55 0.72 0.56
N ALA A 93 -8.41 1.63 -0.40
CA ALA A 93 -8.83 3.01 -0.22
C ALA A 93 -10.36 3.10 -0.15
N GLU A 94 -10.85 4.25 0.31
CA GLU A 94 -12.28 4.56 0.35
C GLU A 94 -12.95 4.34 -1.02
N GLU A 95 -14.07 3.62 -1.02
CA GLU A 95 -14.89 3.37 -2.21
C GLU A 95 -16.26 4.03 -2.07
N LYS A 96 -16.72 4.67 -3.15
CA LYS A 96 -18.01 5.39 -3.19
C LYS A 96 -18.94 4.74 -4.18
N TYR A 97 -20.10 4.33 -3.70
CA TYR A 97 -21.17 3.73 -4.50
C TYR A 97 -22.41 4.61 -4.48
N LYS A 98 -23.13 4.63 -5.60
CA LYS A 98 -24.39 5.37 -5.75
C LYS A 98 -25.55 4.40 -5.81
N ASP A 99 -26.69 4.87 -5.31
CA ASP A 99 -27.99 4.20 -5.47
C ASP A 99 -28.01 2.74 -5.00
N LEU A 100 -27.27 2.42 -3.93
CA LEU A 100 -27.37 1.09 -3.32
C LEU A 100 -28.78 0.88 -2.76
N PRO A 101 -29.35 -0.34 -2.85
CA PRO A 101 -30.66 -0.63 -2.29
C PRO A 101 -30.63 -0.38 -0.79
N VAL A 102 -31.64 0.33 -0.27
CA VAL A 102 -31.81 0.68 1.15
C VAL A 102 -30.76 1.68 1.69
N MET A 103 -29.48 1.54 1.32
CA MET A 103 -28.39 2.38 1.82
C MET A 103 -28.17 3.66 1.01
N GLY A 104 -28.68 3.74 -0.22
CA GLY A 104 -28.51 4.91 -1.09
C GLY A 104 -27.04 5.17 -1.43
N ASN A 105 -26.64 6.44 -1.44
CA ASN A 105 -25.26 6.82 -1.67
C ASN A 105 -24.41 6.37 -0.49
N THR A 106 -23.46 5.48 -0.74
CA THR A 106 -22.71 4.78 0.29
C THR A 106 -21.22 4.94 0.10
N VAL A 107 -20.52 5.18 1.20
CA VAL A 107 -19.07 5.20 1.31
C VAL A 107 -18.65 4.02 2.17
N ILE A 108 -17.77 3.19 1.63
CA ILE A 108 -17.05 2.15 2.38
C ILE A 108 -15.65 2.71 2.63
N GLY A 109 -15.32 2.91 3.90
CA GLY A 109 -14.09 3.54 4.35
C GLY A 109 -12.84 2.72 4.06
N THR A 110 -11.69 3.38 4.23
CA THR A 110 -10.37 2.75 4.04
C THR A 110 -10.12 1.67 5.09
N TYR A 111 -9.52 0.56 4.68
CA TYR A 111 -9.07 -0.48 5.61
C TYR A 111 -7.80 -1.18 5.11
N THR A 112 -7.07 -1.79 6.04
CA THR A 112 -5.82 -2.50 5.75
C THR A 112 -5.87 -3.93 6.26
N VAL A 113 -5.50 -4.86 5.38
CA VAL A 113 -5.32 -6.28 5.67
C VAL A 113 -3.82 -6.56 5.65
N LYS A 114 -3.28 -7.10 6.74
CA LYS A 114 -1.82 -7.31 6.89
C LYS A 114 -1.43 -8.77 6.68
N ASN A 115 -0.18 -8.98 6.32
CA ASN A 115 0.52 -10.27 6.30
C ASN A 115 -0.24 -11.37 5.53
N ILE A 116 -0.87 -11.04 4.40
CA ILE A 116 -1.58 -12.00 3.58
C ILE A 116 -0.55 -12.96 2.97
N ALA A 117 -0.66 -14.24 3.30
CA ALA A 117 0.24 -15.27 2.82
C ALA A 117 -0.05 -15.61 1.35
N TYR A 118 1.00 -15.95 0.61
CA TYR A 118 0.89 -16.49 -0.72
C TYR A 118 0.53 -17.98 -0.68
N ASP A 119 -0.41 -18.39 -1.51
CA ASP A 119 -0.79 -19.78 -1.74
C ASP A 119 -0.28 -20.21 -3.11
N GLU A 120 0.66 -21.15 -3.13
CA GLU A 120 1.28 -21.69 -4.35
C GLU A 120 0.30 -22.47 -5.23
N ALA A 121 -0.70 -23.14 -4.64
CA ALA A 121 -1.64 -23.99 -5.37
C ALA A 121 -2.63 -23.13 -6.16
N THR A 122 -3.14 -22.06 -5.55
CA THR A 122 -4.08 -21.14 -6.21
C THR A 122 -3.37 -20.00 -6.95
N LYS A 123 -2.09 -19.76 -6.64
CA LYS A 123 -1.30 -18.60 -7.07
C LYS A 123 -1.96 -17.28 -6.66
N THR A 124 -2.47 -17.23 -5.43
CA THR A 124 -3.18 -16.05 -4.88
C THR A 124 -2.71 -15.72 -3.48
N TYR A 125 -2.99 -14.48 -3.07
CA TYR A 125 -2.89 -14.02 -1.69
C TYR A 125 -4.29 -13.96 -1.11
N SER A 126 -4.61 -14.77 -0.11
CA SER A 126 -5.97 -14.87 0.44
C SER A 126 -5.98 -14.75 1.95
N ARG A 127 -6.94 -13.99 2.51
CA ARG A 127 -7.10 -13.86 3.97
C ARG A 127 -8.55 -13.69 4.38
N GLU A 128 -8.90 -14.32 5.49
CA GLU A 128 -10.16 -14.09 6.19
C GLU A 128 -10.11 -12.75 6.91
N LEU A 129 -11.06 -11.87 6.63
CA LEU A 129 -11.05 -10.47 7.07
C LEU A 129 -11.41 -10.30 8.55
N ALA A 130 -12.23 -11.19 9.10
CA ALA A 130 -12.63 -11.14 10.51
C ALA A 130 -11.50 -11.51 11.47
N LYS A 131 -10.47 -12.24 11.01
CA LYS A 131 -9.34 -12.70 11.86
C LYS A 131 -8.54 -11.55 12.44
N ASP A 132 -8.50 -10.42 11.74
CA ASP A 132 -7.63 -9.29 12.06
C ASP A 132 -8.36 -8.20 12.87
N GLY A 133 -9.63 -8.41 13.24
CA GLY A 133 -10.42 -7.42 14.00
C GLY A 133 -10.57 -6.08 13.27
N ILE A 134 -10.56 -6.11 11.94
CA ILE A 134 -10.62 -4.91 11.09
C ILE A 134 -12.00 -4.28 11.21
N LYS A 135 -12.02 -3.00 11.59
CA LYS A 135 -13.19 -2.15 11.54
C LYS A 135 -13.19 -1.31 10.27
N VAL A 136 -14.32 -1.29 9.58
CA VAL A 136 -14.53 -0.47 8.39
C VAL A 136 -15.63 0.53 8.66
N HIS A 137 -15.34 1.80 8.48
CA HIS A 137 -16.35 2.84 8.56
C HIS A 137 -17.28 2.75 7.35
N VAL A 138 -18.59 2.60 7.56
CA VAL A 138 -19.59 2.55 6.49
C VAL A 138 -20.60 3.65 6.70
N LYS A 139 -20.74 4.50 5.69
CA LYS A 139 -21.67 5.63 5.69
C LYS A 139 -22.59 5.55 4.48
N GLY A 140 -23.88 5.36 4.72
CA GLY A 140 -24.95 5.47 3.73
C GLY A 140 -26.01 6.49 4.17
N ASN A 141 -27.14 6.55 3.47
CA ASN A 141 -28.27 7.41 3.85
C ASN A 141 -28.90 7.01 5.19
N THR A 142 -28.85 5.72 5.54
CA THR A 142 -29.50 5.14 6.73
C THR A 142 -28.50 4.66 7.79
N MET A 143 -27.20 4.89 7.58
CA MET A 143 -26.11 4.31 8.36
C MET A 143 -24.91 5.25 8.40
N ASP A 144 -24.27 5.37 9.57
CA ASP A 144 -22.97 6.01 9.75
C ASP A 144 -22.30 5.36 10.97
N LYS A 145 -21.48 4.32 10.75
CA LYS A 145 -20.87 3.54 11.84
C LYS A 145 -19.69 2.71 11.38
N ASP A 146 -18.85 2.35 12.34
CA ASP A 146 -17.80 1.34 12.15
C ASP A 146 -18.38 -0.06 12.28
N LEU A 147 -18.02 -0.93 11.33
CA LEU A 147 -18.51 -2.31 11.25
C LEU A 147 -17.36 -3.31 11.20
N ASP A 148 -17.57 -4.43 11.87
CA ASP A 148 -16.68 -5.59 11.82
C ASP A 148 -17.12 -6.55 10.70
N PHE A 149 -16.15 -7.14 10.01
CA PHE A 149 -16.39 -8.26 9.10
C PHE A 149 -16.83 -9.51 9.86
N ILE A 150 -17.74 -10.30 9.28
CA ILE A 150 -18.07 -11.63 9.81
C ILE A 150 -17.03 -12.68 9.35
N LYS A 151 -16.94 -13.81 10.06
CA LYS A 151 -15.92 -14.87 9.83
C LYS A 151 -15.87 -15.45 8.41
N SER A 152 -16.96 -15.46 7.66
CA SER A 152 -16.96 -15.94 6.28
C SER A 152 -16.32 -14.94 5.30
N SER A 153 -16.06 -13.70 5.73
CA SER A 153 -15.52 -12.64 4.88
C SER A 153 -14.07 -12.92 4.48
N LYS A 154 -13.78 -12.86 3.19
CA LYS A 154 -12.47 -13.18 2.61
C LYS A 154 -12.11 -12.23 1.48
N ILE A 155 -10.86 -11.80 1.45
CA ILE A 155 -10.23 -11.13 0.31
C ILE A 155 -9.29 -12.11 -0.41
N THR A 156 -9.28 -12.08 -1.74
CA THR A 156 -8.39 -12.85 -2.60
C THR A 156 -7.78 -11.93 -3.65
N ILE A 157 -6.44 -11.83 -3.66
CA ILE A 157 -5.68 -11.01 -4.61
C ILE A 157 -4.86 -11.93 -5.51
N LYS A 158 -4.85 -11.63 -6.81
CA LYS A 158 -4.02 -12.28 -7.81
C LYS A 158 -3.27 -11.22 -8.61
N PHE A 159 -1.95 -11.35 -8.72
CA PHE A 159 -1.18 -10.58 -9.68
C PHE A 159 -1.42 -11.13 -11.09
N VAL A 160 -1.71 -10.23 -12.03
CA VAL A 160 -1.96 -10.55 -13.44
C VAL A 160 -0.88 -9.86 -14.26
N GLY A 161 0.18 -10.60 -14.60
CA GLY A 161 1.38 -10.01 -15.19
C GLY A 161 2.17 -9.16 -14.18
N THR A 162 2.92 -8.18 -14.68
CA THR A 162 3.80 -7.32 -13.87
C THR A 162 3.08 -6.12 -13.24
N ASP A 163 2.08 -5.57 -13.96
CA ASP A 163 1.53 -4.25 -13.65
C ASP A 163 0.01 -4.27 -13.43
N SER A 164 -0.58 -5.45 -13.23
CA SER A 164 -2.02 -5.57 -12.96
C SER A 164 -2.32 -6.50 -11.79
N ILE A 165 -3.44 -6.25 -11.13
CA ILE A 165 -4.01 -7.15 -10.12
C ILE A 165 -5.49 -7.42 -10.40
N SER A 166 -5.95 -8.59 -9.99
CA SER A 166 -7.35 -8.94 -9.87
C SER A 166 -7.66 -9.26 -8.41
N VAL A 167 -8.65 -8.57 -7.85
CA VAL A 167 -9.10 -8.75 -6.48
C VAL A 167 -10.55 -9.21 -6.51
N ASN A 168 -10.82 -10.29 -5.79
CA ASN A 168 -12.15 -10.80 -5.54
C ASN A 168 -12.33 -10.94 -4.04
N SER A 169 -13.35 -10.28 -3.51
CA SER A 169 -13.71 -10.37 -2.10
C SER A 169 -15.16 -10.81 -1.97
N VAL A 170 -15.43 -11.64 -0.98
CA VAL A 170 -16.79 -11.94 -0.52
C VAL A 170 -16.80 -11.56 0.93
N TYR A 171 -17.60 -10.58 1.32
CA TYR A 171 -17.63 -10.09 2.70
C TYR A 171 -19.03 -9.70 3.14
N GLU A 172 -19.26 -9.78 4.43
CA GLU A 172 -20.47 -9.32 5.08
C GLU A 172 -20.08 -8.63 6.38
N PHE A 173 -20.81 -7.57 6.72
CA PHE A 173 -20.60 -6.84 7.95
C PHE A 173 -21.57 -7.31 9.03
N THR A 174 -21.12 -7.29 10.28
CA THR A 174 -21.94 -7.71 11.42
C THR A 174 -23.26 -6.95 11.48
N GLY A 175 -24.38 -7.68 11.49
CA GLY A 175 -25.73 -7.12 11.53
C GLY A 175 -26.29 -6.70 10.17
N MET A 176 -25.57 -6.93 9.06
CA MET A 176 -26.15 -6.87 7.72
C MET A 176 -26.72 -8.24 7.33
N PRO A 177 -27.82 -8.30 6.56
CA PRO A 177 -28.50 -9.57 6.26
C PRO A 177 -27.98 -10.31 5.03
N MET A 178 -27.04 -9.73 4.26
CA MET A 178 -26.63 -10.21 2.94
C MET A 178 -25.12 -10.03 2.73
N ASP A 179 -24.53 -10.94 1.97
CA ASP A 179 -23.13 -10.86 1.54
C ASP A 179 -22.93 -9.82 0.43
N ILE A 180 -21.71 -9.33 0.33
CA ILE A 180 -21.24 -8.42 -0.70
C ILE A 180 -20.11 -9.11 -1.45
N LYS A 181 -20.30 -9.28 -2.76
CA LYS A 181 -19.29 -9.79 -3.67
C LYS A 181 -18.66 -8.61 -4.38
N ALA A 182 -17.39 -8.35 -4.09
CA ALA A 182 -16.62 -7.26 -4.65
C ALA A 182 -15.57 -7.75 -5.65
N GLU A 183 -15.45 -7.05 -6.77
CA GLU A 183 -14.49 -7.31 -7.82
C GLU A 183 -13.73 -6.02 -8.14
N PHE A 184 -12.41 -6.11 -8.26
CA PHE A 184 -11.57 -5.00 -8.70
C PHE A 184 -10.48 -5.53 -9.62
N ASN A 185 -10.33 -4.92 -10.79
CA ASN A 185 -9.20 -5.16 -11.68
C ASN A 185 -8.43 -3.85 -11.81
N GLY A 186 -7.24 -3.83 -11.24
CA GLY A 186 -6.42 -2.63 -11.11
C GLY A 186 -5.20 -2.66 -12.01
N GLN A 187 -4.81 -1.49 -12.49
CA GLN A 187 -3.54 -1.25 -13.17
C GLN A 187 -2.62 -0.44 -12.25
N LYS A 188 -1.33 -0.77 -12.27
CA LYS A 188 -0.31 -0.07 -11.50
C LYS A 188 -0.24 1.38 -11.97
N LYS A 189 -0.24 2.30 -11.01
CA LYS A 189 -0.17 3.75 -11.24
C LYS A 189 1.25 4.21 -11.51
#